data_AF-A0A2M8X0Q7-F1
#
_entry.id   AF-A0A2M8X0Q7-F1
#
_cell.length_a   1.000
_cell.length_b   1.000
_cell.length_c   1.000
_cell.angle_alpha   90.00
_cell.angle_beta   90.00
_cell.angle_gamma   90.00
#
_symmetry.space_group_name_H-M   'P 1'
#
loop_
_entity.id
_entity.type
_entity.pdbx_description
1 polymer ?
#
loop_
_entity_poly.entity_id
_entity_poly.type
_entity_poly.pdbx_seq_one_letter_code
_entity_poly.pdbx_strand_id
1 'polypeptide(L)'
;MRKKINIPTEVASYVDTPEQGTSIDGAGTAKKWQEAAKSAIDTAKKATTLAKAHLIRESRKHGGRWQWVDFPGPKGRESAGIVDILAIRKRWDLSEEPEDADLKHLDLLDIMLIQVKGGAAKTPSAEDIARMERVADRYQIGKVLLYQWNTKKKAETGYRILNPETHEFGPLVTDSKELFGKKWTSLESN
;
A
#
# COMPACT_ATOMS: atom_id res chain seq x y z
N MET A 1 -3.57 -48.79 10.15
CA MET A 1 -2.33 -49.61 10.13
C MET A 1 -1.13 -48.67 10.31
N ARG A 2 -0.52 -48.66 11.49
CA ARG A 2 0.64 -47.81 11.83
C ARG A 2 1.92 -48.64 11.66
N LYS A 3 2.83 -48.22 10.77
CA LYS A 3 4.15 -48.85 10.61
C LYS A 3 5.04 -48.48 11.81
N LYS A 4 5.45 -49.49 12.59
CA LYS A 4 6.46 -49.35 13.65
C LYS A 4 7.83 -49.23 12.98
N ILE A 5 8.54 -48.14 13.23
CA ILE A 5 9.94 -47.97 12.83
C ILE A 5 10.78 -48.44 14.01
N ASN A 6 11.66 -49.41 13.75
CA ASN A 6 12.57 -50.02 14.71
C ASN A 6 13.81 -49.12 14.85
N ILE A 7 14.16 -48.72 16.08
CA ILE A 7 15.38 -47.94 16.37
C ILE A 7 16.36 -48.90 17.05
N PRO A 8 17.59 -49.09 16.54
CA PRO A 8 18.61 -49.83 17.26
C PRO A 8 19.12 -49.00 18.45
N THR A 9 19.08 -49.63 19.62
CA THR A 9 19.75 -49.22 20.85
C THR A 9 21.25 -49.42 20.68
N GLU A 10 22.04 -48.37 20.78
CA GLU A 10 23.44 -48.51 21.17
C GLU A 10 23.80 -47.42 22.20
N VAL A 11 24.15 -47.90 23.38
CA VAL A 11 24.57 -47.14 24.55
C VAL A 11 26.10 -47.16 24.54
N ALA A 12 26.73 -45.99 24.44
CA ALA A 12 28.13 -45.85 24.82
C ALA A 12 28.33 -44.49 25.49
N SER A 13 28.63 -44.60 26.78
CA SER A 13 28.99 -43.57 27.74
C SER A 13 30.09 -42.62 27.26
N TYR A 14 29.92 -41.32 27.48
CA TYR A 14 31.03 -40.38 27.59
C TYR A 14 30.83 -39.43 28.77
N VAL A 15 31.94 -39.19 29.45
CA VAL A 15 32.13 -38.77 30.84
C VAL A 15 31.75 -37.31 31.09
N ASP A 16 31.22 -37.03 32.29
CA ASP A 16 31.01 -35.71 32.91
C ASP A 16 32.27 -34.84 32.92
N THR A 17 32.19 -33.60 32.43
CA THR A 17 32.83 -32.40 33.03
C THR A 17 32.30 -31.10 32.40
N PRO A 18 32.43 -29.95 33.08
CA PRO A 18 31.33 -29.19 33.69
C PRO A 18 30.75 -28.08 32.79
N GLU A 19 29.55 -27.63 33.19
CA GLU A 19 28.80 -26.49 32.69
C GLU A 19 29.67 -25.29 32.27
N GLN A 20 29.50 -24.86 31.01
CA GLN A 20 29.73 -23.49 30.59
C GLN A 20 28.40 -22.95 30.07
N GLY A 21 27.71 -22.18 30.91
CA GLY A 21 26.48 -21.50 30.55
C GLY A 21 26.71 -20.54 29.38
N THR A 22 26.18 -20.88 28.21
CA THR A 22 25.99 -19.93 27.11
C THR A 22 24.84 -18.99 27.47
N SER A 23 25.18 -17.76 27.86
CA SER A 23 24.21 -16.72 28.18
C SER A 23 23.47 -16.25 26.92
N ILE A 24 22.16 -16.48 26.87
CA ILE A 24 21.09 -15.54 26.46
C ILE A 24 21.41 -14.38 25.49
N ASP A 25 21.83 -14.68 24.25
CA ASP A 25 21.80 -13.70 23.14
C ASP A 25 20.44 -13.59 22.44
N GLY A 26 19.51 -14.51 22.74
CA GLY A 26 18.15 -14.51 22.19
C GLY A 26 17.26 -13.37 22.71
N ALA A 27 17.46 -12.94 23.97
CA ALA A 27 16.64 -11.90 24.60
C ALA A 27 16.96 -10.48 24.09
N GLY A 28 18.26 -10.17 23.91
CA GLY A 28 18.70 -8.89 23.34
C GLY A 28 18.31 -8.75 21.86
N THR A 29 18.39 -9.85 21.12
CA THR A 29 17.95 -9.93 19.73
C THR A 29 16.44 -9.71 19.63
N ALA A 30 15.63 -10.46 20.40
CA ALA A 30 14.17 -10.32 20.40
C ALA A 30 13.69 -8.90 20.75
N LYS A 31 14.33 -8.25 21.74
CA LYS A 31 14.01 -6.87 22.12
C LYS A 31 14.29 -5.87 20.99
N LYS A 32 15.43 -6.02 20.30
CA LYS A 32 15.78 -5.20 19.13
C LYS A 32 14.80 -5.38 17.96
N TRP A 33 14.34 -6.60 17.71
CA TRP A 33 13.30 -6.87 16.70
C TRP A 33 11.96 -6.23 17.06
N GLN A 34 11.56 -6.27 18.33
CA GLN A 34 10.33 -5.64 18.81
C GLN A 34 10.39 -4.11 18.68
N GLU A 35 11.52 -3.49 19.04
CA GLU A 35 11.73 -2.04 18.89
C GLU A 35 11.72 -1.61 17.41
N ALA A 36 12.36 -2.39 16.54
CA ALA A 36 12.33 -2.17 15.09
C ALA A 36 10.90 -2.28 14.52
N ALA A 37 10.14 -3.29 14.96
CA ALA A 37 8.75 -3.48 14.55
C ALA A 37 7.85 -2.32 15.00
N LYS A 38 8.02 -1.83 16.23
CA LYS A 38 7.30 -0.65 16.73
C LYS A 38 7.63 0.60 15.92
N SER A 39 8.92 0.83 15.65
CA SER A 39 9.38 1.97 14.84
C SER A 39 8.83 1.91 13.41
N ALA A 40 8.76 0.72 12.81
CA ALA A 40 8.16 0.52 11.50
C ALA A 40 6.66 0.87 11.49
N ILE A 41 5.90 0.43 12.50
CA ILE A 41 4.47 0.76 12.64
C ILE A 41 4.26 2.27 12.79
N ASP A 42 5.07 2.94 13.60
CA ASP A 42 4.97 4.39 13.78
C ASP A 42 5.33 5.15 12.49
N THR A 43 6.30 4.64 11.73
CA THR A 43 6.68 5.19 10.42
C THR A 43 5.56 5.04 9.40
N ALA A 44 4.92 3.88 9.36
CA ALA A 44 3.77 3.61 8.50
C ALA A 44 2.61 4.56 8.77
N LYS A 45 2.21 4.71 10.05
CA LYS A 45 1.15 5.64 10.47
C LYS A 45 1.45 7.09 10.05
N LYS A 46 2.70 7.52 10.24
CA LYS A 46 3.15 8.85 9.80
C LYS A 46 3.10 8.98 8.28
N ALA A 47 3.53 7.95 7.54
CA ALA A 47 3.49 7.93 6.09
C ALA A 47 2.06 8.09 5.57
N THR A 48 1.09 7.32 6.09
CA THR A 48 -0.33 7.42 5.69
C THR A 48 -0.91 8.78 6.03
N THR A 49 -0.61 9.31 7.22
CA THR A 49 -1.07 10.64 7.64
C THR A 49 -0.54 11.75 6.71
N LEU A 50 0.75 11.71 6.40
CA LEU A 50 1.40 12.68 5.52
C LEU A 50 0.94 12.52 4.07
N ALA A 51 0.75 11.28 3.60
CA ALA A 51 0.20 10.98 2.29
C ALA A 51 -1.18 11.60 2.14
N LYS A 52 -2.08 11.32 3.08
CA LYS A 52 -3.44 11.89 3.09
C LYS A 52 -3.42 13.42 3.11
N ALA A 53 -2.59 14.03 3.95
CA ALA A 53 -2.47 15.49 4.00
C ALA A 53 -1.98 16.08 2.66
N HIS A 54 -1.02 15.43 2.01
CA HIS A 54 -0.52 15.82 0.69
C HIS A 54 -1.62 15.67 -0.38
N LEU A 55 -2.28 14.52 -0.44
CA LEU A 55 -3.37 14.22 -1.38
C LEU A 55 -4.54 15.22 -1.24
N ILE A 56 -4.95 15.52 -0.01
CA ILE A 56 -5.99 16.54 0.28
C ILE A 56 -5.55 17.92 -0.22
N ARG A 57 -4.30 18.31 0.03
CA ARG A 57 -3.77 19.62 -0.39
C ARG A 57 -3.82 19.75 -1.92
N GLU A 58 -3.31 18.76 -2.64
CA GLU A 58 -3.32 18.77 -4.11
C GLU A 58 -4.75 18.76 -4.66
N SER A 59 -5.64 17.94 -4.08
CA SER A 59 -7.05 17.95 -4.47
C SER A 59 -7.73 19.30 -4.27
N ARG A 60 -7.47 20.00 -3.16
CA ARG A 60 -8.03 21.32 -2.90
C ARG A 60 -7.48 22.36 -3.86
N LYS A 61 -6.17 22.34 -4.12
CA LYS A 61 -5.48 23.21 -5.08
C LYS A 61 -6.11 23.12 -6.48
N HIS A 62 -6.52 21.92 -6.90
CA HIS A 62 -7.10 21.69 -8.23
C HIS A 62 -8.63 21.61 -8.25
N GLY A 63 -9.30 21.83 -7.11
CA GLY A 63 -10.77 21.87 -7.02
C GLY A 63 -11.46 20.52 -7.24
N GLY A 64 -10.77 19.40 -7.04
CA GLY A 64 -11.28 18.06 -7.37
C GLY A 64 -12.31 17.47 -6.43
N ARG A 65 -12.55 18.06 -5.25
CA ARG A 65 -13.58 17.64 -4.27
C ARG A 65 -13.52 16.17 -3.85
N TRP A 66 -12.33 15.57 -3.83
CA TRP A 66 -12.12 14.19 -3.40
C TRP A 66 -12.42 13.98 -1.91
N GLN A 67 -13.10 12.89 -1.61
CA GLN A 67 -13.30 12.32 -0.27
C GLN A 67 -12.33 11.17 -0.06
N TRP A 68 -11.92 10.92 1.18
CA TRP A 68 -10.81 10.01 1.50
C TRP A 68 -11.21 9.06 2.63
N VAL A 69 -11.17 7.76 2.35
CA VAL A 69 -11.46 6.69 3.32
C VAL A 69 -10.17 5.94 3.61
N ASP A 70 -9.82 5.84 4.90
CA ASP A 70 -8.61 5.13 5.34
C ASP A 70 -8.98 3.69 5.72
N PHE A 71 -8.11 2.74 5.37
CA PHE A 71 -8.25 1.33 5.76
C PHE A 71 -7.16 0.93 6.77
N PRO A 72 -7.25 1.34 8.04
CA PRO A 72 -6.32 0.87 9.05
C PRO A 72 -6.53 -0.61 9.33
N GLY A 73 -5.45 -1.32 9.61
CA GLY A 73 -5.49 -2.67 10.14
C GLY A 73 -5.96 -2.72 11.61
N PRO A 74 -6.21 -3.92 12.13
CA PRO A 74 -6.66 -4.11 13.51
C PRO A 74 -5.75 -3.41 14.52
N LYS A 75 -6.36 -2.74 15.51
CA LYS A 75 -5.66 -1.95 16.55
C LYS A 75 -4.83 -0.78 15.97
N GLY A 76 -5.25 -0.24 14.83
CA GLY A 76 -4.59 0.87 14.15
C GLY A 76 -3.23 0.50 13.57
N ARG A 77 -2.99 -0.79 13.29
CA ARG A 77 -1.80 -1.26 12.58
C ARG A 77 -1.97 -1.05 11.08
N GLU A 78 -0.97 -1.37 10.28
CA GLU A 78 -1.15 -1.49 8.82
C GLU A 78 -2.19 -2.57 8.53
N SER A 79 -3.04 -2.32 7.53
CA SER A 79 -3.93 -3.36 7.01
C SER A 79 -3.09 -4.43 6.31
N ALA A 80 -3.54 -5.68 6.36
CA ALA A 80 -2.94 -6.75 5.55
C ALA A 80 -3.26 -6.59 4.04
N GLY A 81 -4.14 -5.65 3.71
CA GLY A 81 -4.51 -5.32 2.34
C GLY A 81 -3.46 -4.51 1.59
N ILE A 82 -3.57 -4.53 0.27
CA ILE A 82 -2.78 -3.80 -0.72
C ILE A 82 -3.35 -2.40 -1.05
N VAL A 83 -4.25 -1.91 -0.21
CA VAL A 83 -4.88 -0.59 -0.35
C VAL A 83 -4.93 0.03 1.02
N ASP A 84 -4.35 1.22 1.17
CA ASP A 84 -4.34 1.98 2.41
C ASP A 84 -5.41 3.06 2.43
N ILE A 85 -5.67 3.68 1.27
CA ILE A 85 -6.63 4.78 1.12
C ILE A 85 -7.47 4.57 -0.14
N LEU A 86 -8.79 4.76 -0.03
CA LEU A 86 -9.71 4.96 -1.15
C LEU A 86 -9.99 6.45 -1.29
N ALA A 87 -9.85 6.99 -2.50
CA ALA A 87 -10.41 8.30 -2.81
C ALA A 87 -11.62 8.15 -3.72
N ILE A 88 -12.67 8.90 -3.42
CA ILE A 88 -13.93 8.89 -4.16
C ILE A 88 -14.50 10.29 -4.30
N ARG A 89 -15.17 10.56 -5.41
CA ARG A 89 -15.94 11.78 -5.62
C ARG A 89 -17.06 11.55 -6.64
N LYS A 90 -18.01 12.48 -6.70
CA LYS A 90 -18.88 12.63 -7.88
C LYS A 90 -18.03 13.00 -9.09
N ARG A 91 -18.30 12.40 -10.25
CA ARG A 91 -17.70 12.79 -11.52
C ARG A 91 -18.23 14.17 -11.91
N TRP A 92 -17.35 15.15 -11.93
CA TRP A 92 -17.67 16.55 -12.26
C TRP A 92 -17.46 16.90 -13.73
N ASP A 93 -17.05 15.93 -14.55
CA ASP A 93 -16.88 16.20 -15.97
C ASP A 93 -18.24 16.61 -16.56
N LEU A 94 -18.20 17.70 -17.32
CA LEU A 94 -19.35 18.29 -18.00
C LEU A 94 -19.34 17.85 -19.46
N SER A 95 -18.90 16.62 -19.76
CA SER A 95 -18.96 16.10 -21.13
C SER A 95 -20.38 16.34 -21.64
N GLU A 96 -20.48 16.95 -22.83
CA GLU A 96 -21.76 17.39 -23.37
C GLU A 96 -22.71 16.22 -23.65
N GLU A 97 -22.16 15.01 -23.75
CA GLU A 97 -22.90 13.76 -23.88
C GLU A 97 -22.73 12.92 -22.60
N PRO A 98 -23.84 12.47 -21.98
CA PRO A 98 -23.77 11.54 -20.88
C PRO A 98 -23.35 10.16 -21.43
N GLU A 99 -22.35 9.52 -20.78
CA GLU A 99 -21.91 8.15 -21.09
C GLU A 99 -23.07 7.13 -21.03
N ASP A 100 -24.12 7.47 -20.28
CA ASP A 100 -25.33 6.68 -20.12
C ASP A 100 -26.55 7.61 -20.23
N ALA A 101 -27.45 7.32 -21.18
CA ALA A 101 -28.62 8.15 -21.45
C ALA A 101 -29.61 8.24 -20.28
N ASP A 102 -29.57 7.29 -19.34
CA ASP A 102 -30.48 7.21 -18.20
C ASP A 102 -29.92 7.87 -16.92
N LEU A 103 -28.62 8.16 -16.87
CA LEU A 103 -27.96 8.73 -15.70
C LEU A 103 -27.83 10.26 -15.80
N LYS A 104 -28.05 10.95 -14.66
CA LYS A 104 -27.90 12.41 -14.60
C LYS A 104 -26.46 12.80 -14.31
N HIS A 105 -26.16 14.05 -14.63
CA HIS A 105 -24.92 14.68 -14.19
C HIS A 105 -24.75 14.52 -12.67
N LEU A 106 -23.56 14.09 -12.25
CA LEU A 106 -23.16 13.78 -10.86
C LEU A 106 -23.73 12.47 -10.26
N ASP A 107 -24.36 11.60 -11.04
CA ASP A 107 -24.72 10.24 -10.58
C ASP A 107 -23.51 9.30 -10.60
N LEU A 108 -22.59 9.52 -11.55
CA LEU A 108 -21.34 8.76 -11.65
C LEU A 108 -20.31 9.19 -10.61
N LEU A 109 -19.45 8.24 -10.26
CA LEU A 109 -18.37 8.44 -9.30
C LEU A 109 -17.02 8.19 -9.97
N ASP A 110 -16.04 9.01 -9.61
CA ASP A 110 -14.63 8.71 -9.87
C ASP A 110 -14.06 8.06 -8.62
N ILE A 111 -13.35 6.94 -8.80
CA ILE A 111 -12.78 6.16 -7.70
C ILE A 111 -11.32 5.87 -7.98
N MET A 112 -10.46 6.05 -6.97
CA MET A 112 -9.05 5.68 -7.02
C MET A 112 -8.62 4.92 -5.76
N LEU A 113 -7.77 3.92 -5.97
CA LEU A 113 -7.11 3.16 -4.88
C LEU A 113 -5.69 3.69 -4.69
N ILE A 114 -5.25 3.76 -3.44
CA ILE A 114 -3.94 4.30 -3.09
C ILE A 114 -3.25 3.38 -2.10
N GLN A 115 -2.10 2.87 -2.51
CA GLN A 115 -1.12 2.23 -1.62
C GLN A 115 -0.11 3.28 -1.15
N VAL A 116 0.14 3.32 0.14
CA VAL A 116 1.14 4.19 0.77
C VAL A 116 2.37 3.35 1.14
N LYS A 117 3.56 3.89 0.88
CA LYS A 117 4.84 3.35 1.33
C LYS A 117 5.64 4.45 2.02
N GLY A 118 6.18 4.16 3.20
CA GLY A 118 6.94 5.10 4.02
C GLY A 118 8.43 4.76 4.14
N GLY A 119 9.28 5.78 4.20
CA GLY A 119 10.70 5.66 4.51
C GLY A 119 11.48 4.88 3.45
N ALA A 120 12.13 3.80 3.86
CA ALA A 120 12.91 2.91 3.00
C ALA A 120 12.12 1.67 2.54
N ALA A 121 10.79 1.68 2.71
CA ALA A 121 9.94 0.60 2.23
C ALA A 121 10.12 0.40 0.72
N LYS A 122 10.18 -0.87 0.31
CA LYS A 122 10.32 -1.25 -1.10
C LYS A 122 9.07 -0.82 -1.87
N THR A 123 9.25 -0.58 -3.16
CA THR A 123 8.14 -0.48 -4.11
C THR A 123 7.34 -1.80 -4.10
N PRO A 124 6.04 -1.75 -4.42
CA PRO A 124 5.21 -2.95 -4.57
C PRO A 124 5.87 -3.96 -5.51
N SER A 125 5.75 -5.24 -5.16
CA SER A 125 6.20 -6.34 -6.03
C SER A 125 5.25 -6.51 -7.22
N ALA A 126 5.66 -7.30 -8.22
CA ALA A 126 4.78 -7.66 -9.33
C ALA A 126 3.50 -8.38 -8.85
N GLU A 127 3.59 -9.19 -7.79
CA GLU A 127 2.43 -9.83 -7.17
C GLU A 127 1.49 -8.80 -6.52
N ASP A 128 2.04 -7.81 -5.82
CA ASP A 128 1.24 -6.73 -5.24
C ASP A 128 0.52 -5.93 -6.32
N ILE A 129 1.21 -5.63 -7.44
CA ILE A 129 0.63 -4.92 -8.58
C ILE A 129 -0.51 -5.72 -9.19
N ALA A 130 -0.30 -6.99 -9.52
CA ALA A 130 -1.35 -7.86 -10.07
C ALA A 130 -2.57 -7.96 -9.14
N ARG A 131 -2.36 -7.98 -7.83
CA ARG A 131 -3.46 -7.94 -6.85
C ARG A 131 -4.19 -6.59 -6.89
N MET A 132 -3.48 -5.47 -7.01
CA MET A 132 -4.09 -4.13 -7.11
C MET A 132 -4.91 -3.97 -8.37
N GLU A 133 -4.40 -4.43 -9.52
CA GLU A 133 -5.12 -4.44 -10.80
C GLU A 133 -6.38 -5.29 -10.70
N ARG A 134 -6.28 -6.50 -10.15
CA ARG A 134 -7.45 -7.36 -9.94
C ARG A 134 -8.52 -6.72 -9.06
N VAL A 135 -8.13 -5.98 -8.02
CA VAL A 135 -9.09 -5.22 -7.19
C VAL A 135 -9.68 -4.06 -7.98
N ALA A 136 -8.85 -3.35 -8.77
CA ALA A 136 -9.31 -2.27 -9.62
C ALA A 136 -10.35 -2.74 -10.64
N ASP A 137 -10.07 -3.83 -11.36
CA ASP A 137 -10.99 -4.43 -12.33
C ASP A 137 -12.29 -4.88 -11.67
N ARG A 138 -12.19 -5.57 -10.52
CA ARG A 138 -13.35 -6.13 -9.82
C ARG A 138 -14.37 -5.08 -9.38
N TYR A 139 -13.89 -3.88 -9.06
CA TYR A 139 -14.69 -2.74 -8.58
C TYR A 139 -14.74 -1.58 -9.58
N GLN A 140 -14.26 -1.79 -10.82
CA GLN A 140 -14.23 -0.78 -11.89
C GLN A 140 -13.61 0.54 -11.45
N ILE A 141 -12.46 0.46 -10.76
CA ILE A 141 -11.70 1.61 -10.29
C ILE A 141 -10.93 2.22 -11.46
N GLY A 142 -11.03 3.54 -11.65
CA GLY A 142 -10.38 4.17 -12.81
C GLY A 142 -8.88 4.44 -12.65
N LYS A 143 -8.33 4.58 -11.43
CA LYS A 143 -6.88 4.74 -11.22
C LYS A 143 -6.38 4.06 -9.94
N VAL A 144 -5.16 3.52 -10.01
CA VAL A 144 -4.41 3.02 -8.85
C VAL A 144 -3.15 3.86 -8.67
N LEU A 145 -2.88 4.30 -7.45
CA LEU A 145 -1.74 5.13 -7.09
C LEU A 145 -0.82 4.44 -6.09
N LEU A 146 0.48 4.65 -6.28
CA LEU A 146 1.48 4.43 -5.25
C LEU A 146 1.92 5.79 -4.71
N TYR A 147 1.62 6.08 -3.46
CA TYR A 147 2.20 7.20 -2.73
C TYR A 147 3.46 6.73 -1.99
N GLN A 148 4.58 7.39 -2.23
CA GLN A 148 5.84 7.11 -1.54
C GLN A 148 6.29 8.32 -0.75
N TRP A 149 6.44 8.16 0.56
CA TRP A 149 7.06 9.15 1.44
C TRP A 149 8.53 8.80 1.67
N ASN A 150 9.45 9.59 1.11
CA ASN A 150 10.88 9.37 1.22
C ASN A 150 11.52 10.39 2.18
N THR A 151 12.04 9.90 3.31
CA THR A 151 12.66 10.75 4.35
C THR A 151 14.05 11.25 3.96
N LYS A 152 14.78 10.52 3.11
CA LYS A 152 16.14 10.84 2.70
C LYS A 152 16.17 11.73 1.45
N LYS A 153 15.26 11.47 0.50
CA LYS A 153 15.18 12.18 -0.77
C LYS A 153 13.79 12.79 -0.93
N LYS A 154 13.63 14.00 -0.38
CA LYS A 154 12.33 14.71 -0.40
C LYS A 154 11.78 14.90 -1.83
N ALA A 155 12.66 15.09 -2.82
CA ALA A 155 12.26 15.24 -4.23
C ALA A 155 11.60 13.98 -4.82
N GLU A 156 11.82 12.80 -4.23
CA GLU A 156 11.18 11.54 -4.66
C GLU A 156 9.86 11.28 -3.91
N THR A 157 9.43 12.18 -3.03
CA THR A 157 8.15 12.06 -2.30
C THR A 157 6.99 12.51 -3.18
N GLY A 158 5.99 11.65 -3.32
CA GLY A 158 4.74 11.95 -4.03
C GLY A 158 4.09 10.67 -4.52
N TYR A 159 3.29 10.79 -5.59
CA TYR A 159 2.50 9.69 -6.13
C TYR A 159 2.92 9.33 -7.56
N ARG A 160 2.76 8.05 -7.87
CA ARG A 160 2.94 7.44 -9.20
C ARG A 160 1.63 6.76 -9.58
N ILE A 161 1.31 6.80 -10.86
CA ILE A 161 0.10 6.17 -11.41
C ILE A 161 0.50 4.80 -11.92
N LEU A 162 -0.29 3.78 -11.60
CA LEU A 162 -0.15 2.46 -12.21
C LEU A 162 -0.56 2.54 -13.67
N ASN A 163 0.31 2.09 -14.56
CA ASN A 163 -0.02 1.90 -15.95
C ASN A 163 -0.53 0.45 -16.15
N PRO A 164 -1.79 0.26 -16.55
CA PRO A 164 -2.37 -1.08 -16.73
C PRO A 164 -1.79 -1.82 -17.94
N GLU A 165 -1.17 -1.13 -18.90
CA GLU A 165 -0.56 -1.75 -20.08
C GLU A 165 0.83 -2.31 -19.76
N THR A 166 1.60 -1.58 -18.96
CA THR A 166 2.97 -1.98 -18.61
C THR A 166 3.07 -2.71 -17.28
N HIS A 167 1.98 -2.77 -16.50
CA HIS A 167 1.95 -3.34 -15.14
C HIS A 167 3.00 -2.71 -14.21
N GLU A 168 3.27 -1.41 -14.38
CA GLU A 168 4.30 -0.69 -13.64
C GLU A 168 3.80 0.67 -13.16
N PHE A 169 4.32 1.11 -12.02
CA PHE A 169 4.14 2.49 -11.58
C PHE A 169 5.03 3.41 -12.42
N GLY A 170 4.41 4.36 -13.11
CA GLY A 170 5.09 5.34 -13.94
C GLY A 170 5.98 6.33 -13.16
N PRO A 171 6.49 7.38 -13.83
CA PRO A 171 7.30 8.40 -13.17
C PRO A 171 6.52 9.13 -12.06
N LEU A 172 7.27 9.83 -11.19
CA LEU A 172 6.68 10.71 -10.19
C LEU A 172 5.83 11.77 -10.88
N VAL A 173 4.58 11.92 -10.44
CA VAL A 173 3.69 12.95 -11.00
C VAL A 173 4.15 14.33 -10.54
N THR A 174 4.49 15.19 -11.50
CA THR A 174 4.93 16.57 -11.27
C THR A 174 3.79 17.57 -11.35
N ASP A 175 2.76 17.30 -12.16
CA ASP A 175 1.50 18.07 -12.20
C ASP A 175 0.31 17.20 -11.75
N SER A 176 -0.24 17.55 -10.59
CA SER A 176 -1.40 16.90 -9.96
C SER A 176 -2.72 17.21 -10.65
N LYS A 177 -2.76 18.16 -11.59
CA LYS A 177 -4.02 18.69 -12.15
C LYS A 177 -4.83 17.62 -12.87
N GLU A 178 -4.21 16.72 -13.60
CA GLU A 178 -4.91 15.64 -14.31
C GLU A 178 -5.40 14.54 -13.37
N LEU A 179 -4.76 14.41 -12.21
CA LEU A 179 -5.11 13.39 -11.22
C LEU A 179 -6.20 13.87 -10.25
N PHE A 180 -6.12 15.12 -9.81
CA PHE A 180 -7.02 15.68 -8.80
C PHE A 180 -7.83 16.90 -9.26
N GLY A 181 -7.76 17.28 -10.53
CA GLY A 181 -8.54 18.39 -11.09
C GLY A 181 -9.96 18.00 -11.45
N LYS A 182 -10.71 18.96 -12.00
CA LYS A 182 -12.12 18.77 -12.38
C LYS A 182 -12.28 17.78 -13.54
N LYS A 183 -11.45 17.91 -14.57
CA LYS A 183 -11.40 16.96 -15.68
C LYS A 183 -10.53 15.79 -15.26
N TRP A 184 -11.10 14.58 -15.32
CA TRP A 184 -10.39 13.36 -14.98
C TRP A 184 -10.29 12.52 -16.25
N THR A 185 -9.11 12.57 -16.87
CA THR A 185 -8.86 11.75 -18.04
C THR A 185 -8.66 10.31 -17.56
N SER A 186 -9.63 9.46 -17.84
CA SER A 186 -9.44 8.01 -17.82
C SER A 186 -8.24 7.70 -18.71
N LEU A 187 -7.31 6.88 -18.24
CA LEU A 187 -6.29 6.33 -19.14
C LEU A 187 -7.07 5.38 -20.05
N GLU A 188 -7.56 5.87 -21.18
CA GLU A 188 -8.15 4.98 -22.17
C GLU A 188 -7.03 4.09 -22.71
N SER A 189 -7.20 2.79 -22.51
CA SER A 189 -6.46 1.78 -23.24
C SER A 189 -6.81 1.93 -24.71
N ASN A 190 -5.81 2.27 -25.53
CA ASN A 190 -5.90 2.20 -26.99
C ASN A 190 -6.10 0.76 -27.45
#